data_AF-A0A8T6S9C4-F1
#
_entry.id   AF-A0A8T6S9C4-F1
#
_cell.length_a   1.000
_cell.length_b   1.000
_cell.length_c   1.000
_cell.angle_alpha   90.00
_cell.angle_beta   90.00
_cell.angle_gamma   90.00
#
_symmetry.space_group_name_H-M   'P 1'
#
loop_
_entity.id
_entity.type
_entity.pdbx_description
1 polymer ?
#
loop_
_entity_poly.entity_id
_entity_poly.type
_entity_poly.pdbx_seq_one_letter_code
_entity_poly.pdbx_strand_id
1 'polypeptide(L)'
;MVGHHVHDVLVEDFGTTGGAPYFLKILVGDKNVTDELDPEKIFSEPLPTPPGNQSDQQVASSALKNILAILNDTGELTHAPGPNGLPGGYPVRLSAKGAEVVLPEELSLEEAIKINEEAQKFDGIEKIKDDGTVVFTEKSVSIMREMLNYDCEELRLEESEERAMELRTLYKRFAQRHR
;
A
#
# COMPACT_ATOMS: atom_id res chain seq x y z
N MET A 1 -6.57 -10.27 3.72
CA MET A 1 -5.22 -9.84 4.10
C MET A 1 -5.31 -8.45 4.68
N VAL A 2 -4.53 -8.14 5.72
CA VAL A 2 -4.17 -6.77 6.09
C VAL A 2 -2.74 -6.58 5.63
N GLY A 3 -2.46 -5.53 4.87
CA GLY A 3 -1.14 -5.29 4.30
C GLY A 3 -0.97 -3.89 3.74
N HIS A 4 0.27 -3.40 3.80
CA HIS A 4 0.67 -2.11 3.25
C HIS A 4 0.92 -2.21 1.74
N HIS A 5 0.88 -1.06 1.05
CA HIS A 5 1.17 -0.94 -0.39
C HIS A 5 2.50 -1.58 -0.81
N VAL A 6 3.50 -1.61 0.08
CA VAL A 6 4.80 -2.25 -0.19
C VAL A 6 4.69 -3.72 -0.63
N HIS A 7 3.63 -4.43 -0.22
CA HIS A 7 3.42 -5.82 -0.65
C HIS A 7 3.03 -5.92 -2.11
N ASP A 8 2.33 -4.92 -2.67
CA ASP A 8 2.03 -4.84 -4.10
C ASP A 8 3.34 -4.84 -4.89
N VAL A 9 4.23 -3.89 -4.57
CA VAL A 9 5.54 -3.75 -5.21
C VAL A 9 6.41 -5.01 -5.02
N LEU A 10 6.58 -5.47 -3.78
CA LEU A 10 7.53 -6.54 -3.50
C LEU A 10 7.06 -7.91 -4.02
N VAL A 11 5.76 -8.20 -3.94
CA VAL A 11 5.21 -9.47 -4.45
C VAL A 11 5.18 -9.45 -5.97
N GLU A 12 4.75 -8.36 -6.60
CA GLU A 12 4.70 -8.28 -8.07
C GLU A 12 6.09 -8.32 -8.71
N ASP A 13 7.05 -7.55 -8.18
CA ASP A 13 8.38 -7.42 -8.79
C ASP A 13 9.34 -8.54 -8.37
N PHE A 14 9.20 -9.09 -7.17
CA PHE A 14 10.19 -10.02 -6.58
C PHE A 14 9.61 -11.33 -6.05
N GLY A 15 8.29 -11.51 -6.04
CA GLY A 15 7.64 -12.73 -5.56
C GLY A 15 7.85 -13.00 -4.06
N THR A 16 8.06 -11.95 -3.27
CA THR A 16 8.32 -12.06 -1.82
C THR A 16 7.81 -10.82 -1.10
N THR A 17 7.58 -10.92 0.21
CA THR A 17 7.27 -9.76 1.05
C THR A 17 8.51 -8.98 1.48
N GLY A 18 9.71 -9.49 1.21
CA GLY A 18 10.97 -8.88 1.65
C GLY A 18 11.08 -8.75 3.18
N GLY A 19 10.27 -9.51 3.94
CA GLY A 19 10.16 -9.41 5.39
C GLY A 19 9.24 -8.31 5.90
N ALA A 20 8.53 -7.58 5.03
CA ALA A 20 7.50 -6.65 5.45
C ALA A 20 6.36 -7.40 6.16
N PRO A 21 5.86 -6.92 7.31
CA PRO A 21 4.81 -7.60 8.05
C PRO A 21 3.45 -7.46 7.37
N TYR A 22 2.68 -8.55 7.39
CA TYR A 22 1.30 -8.61 6.93
C TYR A 22 0.50 -9.57 7.80
N PHE A 23 -0.82 -9.54 7.67
CA PHE A 23 -1.69 -10.59 8.19
C PHE A 23 -2.43 -11.28 7.05
N LEU A 24 -2.35 -12.60 6.98
CA LEU A 24 -3.02 -13.43 5.97
C LEU A 24 -3.86 -14.51 6.65
N LYS A 25 -5.14 -14.55 6.28
CA LYS A 25 -6.06 -15.64 6.59
C LYS A 25 -6.74 -16.07 5.31
N ILE A 26 -6.70 -17.37 5.02
CA ILE A 26 -7.25 -17.97 3.80
C ILE A 26 -8.42 -18.86 4.19
N LEU A 27 -9.58 -18.59 3.58
CA LEU A 27 -10.83 -19.30 3.84
C LEU A 27 -11.32 -19.98 2.57
N VAL A 28 -11.79 -21.23 2.68
CA VAL A 28 -12.58 -21.91 1.66
C VAL A 28 -13.97 -22.14 2.24
N GLY A 29 -14.91 -21.29 1.85
CA GLY A 29 -16.19 -21.16 2.57
C GLY A 29 -15.93 -20.60 3.97
N ASP A 30 -16.32 -21.35 4.99
CA ASP A 30 -16.09 -21.06 6.41
C ASP A 30 -14.85 -21.75 7.00
N LYS A 31 -14.23 -22.68 6.25
CA LYS A 31 -13.06 -23.42 6.72
C LYS A 31 -11.79 -22.57 6.60
N ASN A 32 -11.09 -22.37 7.72
CA ASN A 32 -9.74 -21.83 7.73
C ASN A 32 -8.75 -22.88 7.20
N VAL A 33 -8.06 -22.54 6.11
CA VAL A 33 -7.03 -23.38 5.46
C VAL A 33 -5.67 -22.70 5.42
N THR A 34 -5.48 -21.64 6.22
CA THR A 34 -4.23 -20.84 6.21
C THR A 34 -3.00 -21.71 6.46
N ASP A 35 -3.06 -22.61 7.44
CA ASP A 35 -1.94 -23.50 7.80
C ASP A 35 -1.71 -24.65 6.80
N GLU A 36 -2.64 -24.86 5.87
CA GLU A 36 -2.52 -25.87 4.80
C GLU A 36 -1.73 -25.32 3.59
N LEU A 37 -1.44 -24.02 3.58
CA LEU A 37 -0.82 -23.31 2.47
C LEU A 37 0.50 -22.67 2.91
N ASP A 38 1.44 -22.57 1.99
CA ASP A 38 2.69 -21.84 2.17
C ASP A 38 2.54 -20.44 1.56
N PRO A 39 2.46 -19.37 2.39
CA PRO A 39 2.29 -18.01 1.89
C PRO A 39 3.42 -17.57 0.97
N GLU A 40 4.67 -17.94 1.26
CA GLU A 40 5.82 -17.54 0.43
C GLU A 40 5.73 -18.20 -0.95
N LYS A 41 5.28 -19.46 -0.99
CA LYS A 41 4.98 -20.09 -2.28
C LYS A 41 3.88 -19.36 -3.03
N ILE A 42 2.77 -18.99 -2.36
CA ILE A 42 1.67 -18.24 -2.98
C ILE A 42 2.15 -16.91 -3.58
N PHE A 43 2.95 -16.13 -2.82
CA PHE A 43 3.47 -14.85 -3.29
C PHE A 43 4.51 -15.01 -4.40
N SER A 44 5.23 -16.13 -4.45
CA SER A 44 6.22 -16.40 -5.50
C SER A 44 5.59 -16.79 -6.85
N GLU A 45 4.31 -17.13 -6.89
CA GLU A 45 3.62 -17.45 -8.15
C GLU A 45 3.46 -16.18 -9.00
N PRO A 46 3.80 -16.21 -10.29
CA PRO A 46 3.76 -15.03 -11.14
C PRO A 46 2.33 -14.49 -11.28
N LEU A 47 2.15 -13.23 -10.89
CA LEU A 47 0.90 -12.51 -11.09
C LEU A 47 0.81 -12.04 -12.55
N PRO A 48 -0.38 -12.12 -13.19
CA PRO A 48 -0.57 -11.62 -14.55
C PRO A 48 -0.70 -10.09 -14.56
N THR A 49 0.30 -9.39 -14.02
CA THR A 49 0.33 -7.92 -13.98
C THR A 49 0.74 -7.39 -15.36
N PRO A 50 -0.11 -6.58 -16.02
CA PRO A 50 0.24 -6.02 -17.32
C PRO A 50 1.48 -5.10 -17.25
N PRO A 51 2.38 -5.14 -18.24
CA PRO A 51 3.63 -4.38 -18.16
C PRO A 51 3.41 -2.87 -18.30
N GLY A 52 4.21 -2.09 -17.57
CA GLY A 52 4.18 -0.63 -17.60
C GLY A 52 2.84 -0.06 -17.17
N ASN A 53 2.41 1.04 -17.78
CA ASN A 53 1.18 1.77 -17.40
C ASN A 53 -0.12 0.99 -17.67
N GLN A 54 -0.05 -0.28 -18.11
CA GLN A 54 -1.24 -1.11 -18.25
C GLN A 54 -1.74 -1.61 -16.88
N SER A 55 -0.87 -1.69 -15.86
CA SER A 55 -1.27 -1.99 -14.47
C SER A 55 -2.21 -0.92 -13.90
N ASP A 56 -2.13 0.33 -14.38
CA ASP A 56 -3.05 1.42 -14.00
C ASP A 56 -4.53 1.04 -14.23
N GLN A 57 -4.82 0.19 -15.22
CA GLN A 57 -6.18 -0.30 -15.48
C GLN A 57 -6.70 -1.23 -14.37
N GLN A 58 -5.81 -2.04 -13.78
CA GLN A 58 -6.12 -2.92 -12.66
C GLN A 58 -6.44 -2.10 -11.41
N VAL A 59 -5.61 -1.09 -11.13
CA VAL A 59 -5.82 -0.14 -10.02
C VAL A 59 -7.14 0.61 -10.21
N ALA A 60 -7.39 1.15 -11.40
CA ALA A 60 -8.63 1.86 -11.73
C ALA A 60 -9.86 0.94 -11.59
N SER A 61 -9.77 -0.31 -12.02
CA SER A 61 -10.85 -1.30 -11.88
C SER A 61 -11.15 -1.62 -10.41
N SER A 62 -10.10 -1.76 -9.58
CA SER A 62 -10.24 -1.97 -8.13
C SER A 62 -10.93 -0.77 -7.45
N ALA A 63 -10.54 0.45 -7.81
CA ALA A 63 -11.14 1.68 -7.31
C ALA A 63 -12.61 1.82 -7.74
N LEU A 64 -12.92 1.60 -9.03
CA LEU A 64 -14.29 1.66 -9.55
C LEU A 64 -15.20 0.63 -8.88
N LYS A 65 -14.73 -0.60 -8.67
CA LYS A 65 -15.46 -1.62 -7.92
C LYS A 65 -15.84 -1.13 -6.52
N ASN A 66 -14.90 -0.54 -5.78
CA ASN A 66 -15.20 0.02 -4.45
C ASN A 66 -16.18 1.21 -4.50
N ILE A 67 -16.04 2.11 -5.49
CA ILE A 67 -16.95 3.25 -5.69
C ILE A 67 -18.37 2.75 -5.99
N LEU A 68 -18.51 1.79 -6.90
CA LEU A 68 -19.79 1.20 -7.27
C LEU A 68 -20.44 0.45 -6.10
N ALA A 69 -19.66 -0.22 -5.26
CA ALA A 69 -20.13 -0.89 -4.06
C ALA A 69 -20.82 0.08 -3.09
N ILE A 70 -20.21 1.26 -2.90
CA ILE A 70 -20.70 2.34 -2.04
C ILE A 70 -21.94 2.99 -2.65
N LEU A 71 -21.85 3.40 -3.92
CA LEU A 71 -22.93 4.11 -4.61
C LEU A 71 -24.22 3.28 -4.74
N ASN A 72 -24.07 1.96 -4.90
CA ASN A 72 -25.21 1.04 -5.04
C ASN A 72 -25.61 0.36 -3.73
N ASP A 73 -25.05 0.76 -2.59
CA ASP A 73 -25.36 0.21 -1.26
C ASP A 73 -25.31 -1.33 -1.20
N THR A 74 -24.27 -1.92 -1.79
CA THR A 74 -24.24 -3.38 -2.04
C THR A 74 -24.02 -4.22 -0.77
N GLY A 75 -23.36 -3.66 0.25
CA GLY A 75 -22.98 -4.39 1.46
C GLY A 75 -21.92 -5.47 1.23
N GLU A 76 -21.21 -5.44 0.10
CA GLU A 76 -20.27 -6.50 -0.29
C GLU A 76 -18.97 -6.48 0.54
N LEU A 77 -18.38 -7.66 0.73
CA LEU A 77 -17.06 -7.82 1.36
C LEU A 77 -15.98 -7.72 0.30
N THR A 78 -15.02 -6.81 0.51
CA THR A 78 -13.91 -6.60 -0.42
C THR A 78 -12.68 -6.08 0.33
N HIS A 79 -11.74 -5.46 -0.38
CA HIS A 79 -10.54 -4.84 0.17
C HIS A 79 -10.45 -3.37 -0.25
N ALA A 80 -10.02 -2.48 0.65
CA ALA A 80 -9.85 -1.07 0.37
C ALA A 80 -8.55 -0.52 1.00
N PRO A 81 -7.85 0.40 0.31
CA PRO A 81 -6.75 1.15 0.89
C PRO A 81 -7.29 2.29 1.77
N GLY A 82 -6.67 2.48 2.93
CA GLY A 82 -6.91 3.56 3.88
C GLY A 82 -8.37 3.85 4.27
N PRO A 83 -9.22 2.85 4.56
CA PRO A 83 -10.59 3.10 4.99
C PRO A 83 -10.58 3.93 6.28
N ASN A 84 -11.43 4.97 6.33
CA ASN A 84 -11.55 5.88 7.47
C ASN A 84 -10.24 6.59 7.88
N GLY A 85 -9.27 6.74 6.97
CA GLY A 85 -7.99 7.40 7.24
C GLY A 85 -6.94 6.51 7.90
N LEU A 86 -7.17 5.18 7.97
CA LEU A 86 -6.22 4.22 8.51
C LEU A 86 -5.01 4.01 7.56
N PRO A 87 -3.84 3.58 8.06
CA PRO A 87 -2.69 3.27 7.22
C PRO A 87 -2.84 1.91 6.52
N GLY A 88 -2.36 1.79 5.27
CA GLY A 88 -2.34 0.52 4.54
C GLY A 88 -3.72 0.03 4.07
N GLY A 89 -3.86 -1.29 3.88
CA GLY A 89 -5.04 -1.93 3.29
C GLY A 89 -5.73 -2.92 4.21
N TYR A 90 -7.07 -3.00 4.11
CA TYR A 90 -7.91 -3.81 4.99
C TYR A 90 -9.04 -4.54 4.25
N PRO A 91 -9.49 -5.69 4.76
CA PRO A 91 -10.80 -6.24 4.42
C PRO A 91 -11.90 -5.30 4.94
N VAL A 92 -12.86 -4.98 4.07
CA VAL A 92 -13.94 -4.04 4.38
C VAL A 92 -15.29 -4.54 3.87
N ARG A 93 -16.36 -4.08 4.51
CA ARG A 93 -17.72 -4.10 3.97
C ARG A 93 -18.05 -2.72 3.43
N LEU A 94 -18.48 -2.65 2.17
CA LEU A 94 -18.81 -1.39 1.51
C LEU A 94 -20.32 -1.22 1.35
N SER A 95 -20.84 -0.07 1.76
CA SER A 95 -22.25 0.30 1.66
C SER A 95 -22.39 1.82 1.44
N ALA A 96 -23.61 2.34 1.33
CA ALA A 96 -23.84 3.79 1.26
C ALA A 96 -23.37 4.54 2.52
N LYS A 97 -23.10 3.83 3.62
CA LYS A 97 -22.51 4.40 4.85
C LYS A 97 -20.99 4.55 4.79
N GLY A 98 -20.33 4.07 3.72
CA GLY A 98 -18.88 4.05 3.57
C GLY A 98 -18.27 2.68 3.85
N ALA A 99 -17.01 2.68 4.29
CA ALA A 99 -16.22 1.49 4.53
C ALA A 99 -16.21 1.09 6.02
N GLU A 100 -16.76 -0.08 6.31
CA GLU A 100 -16.64 -0.74 7.61
C GLU A 100 -15.47 -1.73 7.55
N VAL A 101 -14.50 -1.63 8.46
CA VAL A 101 -13.40 -2.59 8.54
C VAL A 101 -13.91 -3.90 9.14
N VAL A 102 -13.65 -5.03 8.46
CA VAL A 102 -14.12 -6.37 8.88
C VAL A 102 -12.92 -7.29 9.08
N LEU A 103 -12.40 -7.30 10.30
CA LEU A 103 -11.27 -8.16 10.68
C LEU A 103 -11.73 -9.53 11.18
N PRO A 104 -10.89 -10.58 11.05
CA PRO A 104 -11.15 -11.83 11.71
C PRO A 104 -11.01 -11.70 13.24
N GLU A 105 -11.69 -12.56 14.00
CA GLU A 105 -11.77 -12.46 15.47
C GLU A 105 -10.41 -12.47 16.18
N GLU A 106 -9.41 -13.12 15.58
CA GLU A 106 -8.05 -13.19 16.11
C GLU A 106 -7.19 -11.94 15.88
N LEU A 107 -7.69 -10.91 15.18
CA LEU A 107 -6.93 -9.70 14.86
C LEU A 107 -7.70 -8.45 15.30
N SER A 108 -7.13 -7.74 16.28
CA SER A 108 -7.65 -6.43 16.69
C SER A 108 -7.35 -5.35 15.66
N LEU A 109 -8.11 -4.24 15.72
CA LEU A 109 -7.86 -3.10 14.85
C LEU A 109 -6.50 -2.46 15.13
N GLU A 110 -6.10 -2.37 16.40
CA GLU A 110 -4.82 -1.84 16.84
C GLU A 110 -3.64 -2.66 16.30
N GLU A 111 -3.73 -4.00 16.33
CA GLU A 111 -2.73 -4.88 15.73
C GLU A 111 -2.66 -4.72 14.21
N ALA A 112 -3.81 -4.60 13.55
CA ALA A 112 -3.86 -4.39 12.10
C ALA A 112 -3.24 -3.05 11.68
N ILE A 113 -3.47 -1.97 12.45
CA ILE A 113 -2.81 -0.67 12.26
C ILE A 113 -1.29 -0.82 12.42
N LYS A 114 -0.84 -1.46 13.51
CA LYS A 114 0.59 -1.66 13.78
C LYS A 114 1.28 -2.46 12.66
N ILE A 115 0.62 -3.48 12.11
CA ILE A 115 1.13 -4.23 10.95
C ILE A 115 1.40 -3.29 9.78
N ASN A 116 0.43 -2.43 9.43
CA ASN A 116 0.58 -1.48 8.33
C ASN A 116 1.64 -0.40 8.62
N GLU A 117 1.73 0.09 9.84
CA GLU A 117 2.73 1.09 10.27
C GLU A 117 4.16 0.57 10.32
N GLU A 118 4.35 -0.73 10.60
CA GLU A 118 5.68 -1.35 10.49
C GLU A 118 6.02 -1.66 9.03
N ALA A 119 5.04 -2.07 8.21
CA ALA A 119 5.24 -2.33 6.79
C ALA A 119 5.51 -1.07 5.96
N GLN A 120 4.93 0.10 6.29
CA GLN A 120 5.20 1.36 5.57
C GLN A 120 6.68 1.78 5.61
N LYS A 121 7.45 1.34 6.61
CA LYS A 121 8.90 1.60 6.70
C LYS A 121 9.66 0.94 5.57
N PHE A 122 9.18 -0.19 5.07
CA PHE A 122 9.73 -0.87 3.90
C PHE A 122 9.42 -0.09 2.61
N ASP A 123 8.33 0.70 2.61
CA ASP A 123 7.96 1.66 1.56
C ASP A 123 8.67 3.02 1.73
N GLY A 124 9.59 3.11 2.70
CA GLY A 124 10.38 4.31 2.94
C GLY A 124 9.69 5.39 3.77
N ILE A 125 8.53 5.10 4.38
CA ILE A 125 7.80 6.00 5.27
C ILE A 125 8.06 5.60 6.72
N GLU A 126 8.71 6.45 7.50
CA GLU A 126 8.95 6.20 8.92
C GLU A 126 7.65 6.33 9.73
N LYS A 127 6.87 7.38 9.44
CA LYS A 127 5.55 7.62 10.04
C LYS A 127 4.78 8.69 9.26
N ILE A 128 3.47 8.73 9.50
CA ILE A 128 2.58 9.82 9.11
C ILE A 128 2.12 10.51 10.39
N LYS A 129 2.28 11.83 10.47
CA LYS A 129 1.85 12.63 11.63
C LYS A 129 0.34 12.89 11.57
N ASP A 130 -0.25 13.31 12.69
CA ASP A 130 -1.68 13.63 12.80
C ASP A 130 -2.15 14.72 11.83
N ASP A 131 -1.24 15.60 11.37
CA ASP A 131 -1.52 16.64 10.38
C ASP A 131 -1.35 16.16 8.92
N GLY A 132 -1.06 14.87 8.72
CA GLY A 132 -0.82 14.27 7.41
C GLY A 132 0.62 14.43 6.89
N THR A 133 1.52 15.05 7.66
CA THR A 133 2.94 15.15 7.27
C THR A 133 3.57 13.76 7.21
N VAL A 134 4.15 13.43 6.06
CA VAL A 134 4.92 12.19 5.86
C VAL A 134 6.35 12.42 6.34
N VAL A 135 6.85 11.55 7.20
CA VAL A 135 8.27 11.50 7.58
C VAL A 135 8.91 10.32 6.86
N PHE A 136 9.92 10.57 6.05
CA PHE A 136 10.64 9.53 5.32
C PHE A 136 11.69 8.85 6.22
N THR A 137 11.97 7.58 5.95
CA THR A 137 13.08 6.87 6.62
C THR A 137 14.42 7.49 6.23
N GLU A 138 15.41 7.42 7.13
CA GLU A 138 16.78 7.89 6.87
C GLU A 138 17.36 7.24 5.59
N LYS A 139 17.06 5.96 5.37
CA LYS A 139 17.48 5.23 4.17
C LYS A 139 16.93 5.89 2.90
N SER A 140 15.63 6.20 2.85
CA SER A 140 15.01 6.85 1.69
C SER A 140 15.58 8.24 1.45
N VAL A 141 15.76 9.03 2.53
CA VAL A 141 16.35 10.37 2.44
C VAL A 141 17.77 10.31 1.89
N SER A 142 18.59 9.37 2.38
CA SER A 142 19.96 9.17 1.91
C SER A 142 20.02 8.85 0.41
N ILE A 143 19.17 7.92 -0.05
CA ILE A 143 19.07 7.56 -1.48
C ILE A 143 18.63 8.76 -2.32
N MET A 144 17.62 9.52 -1.88
CA MET A 144 17.14 10.70 -2.59
C MET A 144 18.23 11.79 -2.71
N ARG A 145 19.00 12.01 -1.65
CA ARG A 145 20.15 12.94 -1.64
C ARG A 145 21.26 12.47 -2.57
N GLU A 146 21.68 11.21 -2.48
CA GLU A 146 22.77 10.66 -3.27
C GLU A 146 22.44 10.62 -4.77
N MET A 147 21.26 10.12 -5.12
CA MET A 147 20.89 9.88 -6.50
C MET A 147 20.43 11.15 -7.21
N LEU A 148 19.59 11.95 -6.55
CA LEU A 148 18.89 13.06 -7.19
C LEU A 148 19.29 14.42 -6.65
N ASN A 149 20.12 14.49 -5.60
CA ASN A 149 20.35 15.71 -4.82
C ASN A 149 19.02 16.34 -4.34
N TYR A 150 18.08 15.47 -3.95
CA TYR A 150 16.78 15.85 -3.41
C TYR A 150 16.79 15.68 -1.89
N ASP A 151 16.60 16.78 -1.17
CA ASP A 151 16.62 16.80 0.29
C ASP A 151 15.21 17.03 0.86
N CYS A 152 14.59 15.95 1.32
CA CYS A 152 13.23 15.94 1.85
C CYS A 152 13.11 14.86 2.93
N GLU A 153 13.30 15.26 4.18
CA GLU A 153 13.10 14.40 5.35
C GLU A 153 11.62 14.28 5.71
N GLU A 154 10.89 15.39 5.56
CA GLU A 154 9.45 15.47 5.81
C GLU A 154 8.76 16.13 4.61
N LEU A 155 7.54 15.68 4.34
CA LEU A 155 6.66 16.23 3.31
C LEU A 155 5.32 16.62 3.93
N ARG A 156 5.10 17.92 4.08
CA ARG A 156 3.80 18.45 4.48
C ARG A 156 2.85 18.47 3.29
N LEU A 157 1.56 18.31 3.55
CA LEU A 157 0.55 18.24 2.50
C LEU A 157 0.54 19.51 1.63
N GLU A 158 0.68 20.68 2.24
CA GLU A 158 0.72 21.99 1.59
C GLU A 158 1.95 22.20 0.70
N GLU A 159 3.03 21.43 0.90
CA GLU A 159 4.27 21.51 0.11
C GLU A 159 4.30 20.51 -1.05
N SER A 160 3.30 19.63 -1.15
CA SER A 160 3.28 18.51 -2.09
C SER A 160 3.51 18.92 -3.55
N GLU A 161 2.87 20.00 -4.02
CA GLU A 161 3.03 20.49 -5.38
C GLU A 161 4.44 21.04 -5.63
N GLU A 162 4.95 21.90 -4.73
CA GLU A 162 6.28 22.50 -4.85
C GLU A 162 7.37 21.41 -4.87
N ARG A 163 7.28 20.46 -3.94
CA ARG A 163 8.20 19.33 -3.83
C ARG A 163 8.14 18.40 -5.05
N ALA A 164 6.95 18.12 -5.58
CA ALA A 164 6.82 17.34 -6.81
C ALA A 164 7.48 18.05 -8.01
N MET A 165 7.36 19.37 -8.12
CA MET A 165 7.97 20.16 -9.19
C MET A 165 9.49 20.23 -9.07
N GLU A 166 10.01 20.37 -7.86
CA GLU A 166 11.43 20.26 -7.54
C GLU A 166 11.98 18.89 -7.96
N LEU A 167 11.37 17.80 -7.46
CA LEU A 167 11.76 16.42 -7.74
C LEU A 167 11.74 16.12 -9.24
N ARG A 168 10.70 16.56 -9.95
CA ARG A 168 10.62 16.42 -11.42
C ARG A 168 11.78 17.09 -12.14
N THR A 169 12.21 18.26 -11.66
CA THR A 169 13.33 19.01 -12.25
C THR A 169 14.67 18.32 -11.97
N LEU A 170 14.86 17.81 -10.76
CA LEU A 170 16.03 17.02 -10.37
C LEU A 170 16.12 15.73 -11.17
N TYR A 171 15.02 14.99 -11.27
CA TYR A 171 14.95 13.74 -12.04
C TYR A 171 15.25 13.95 -13.53
N LYS A 172 14.71 15.00 -14.16
CA LYS A 172 15.04 15.33 -15.56
C LYS A 172 16.54 15.57 -15.76
N ARG A 173 17.19 16.27 -14.83
CA ARG A 173 18.65 16.50 -14.89
C ARG A 173 19.43 15.22 -14.68
N PHE A 174 19.01 14.38 -13.74
CA PHE A 174 19.61 13.06 -13.51
C PHE A 174 19.52 12.19 -14.77
N ALA A 175 18.32 12.05 -15.35
CA ALA A 175 18.09 11.23 -16.54
C ALA A 175 18.91 11.69 -17.75
N GLN A 176 19.19 12.99 -17.90
CA GLN A 176 20.03 13.52 -18.97
C GLN A 176 21.51 13.12 -18.84
N ARG A 177 22.01 12.86 -17.62
CA ARG A 177 23.40 12.45 -17.38
C ARG A 177 23.65 10.97 -17.65
N HIS A 178 22.59 10.16 -17.64
CA HIS A 178 22.63 8.71 -17.77
C HIS A 178 21.90 8.18 -19.01
N ARG A 179 21.55 9.07 -19.95
CA ARG A 179 21.15 8.72 -21.32
C ARG A 179 22.38 8.68 -22.21
#